data_AF-A0A7C7T9T7-F1
#
_entry.id   AF-A0A7C7T9T7-F1
#
_cell.length_a   1.000
_cell.length_b   1.000
_cell.length_c   1.000
_cell.angle_alpha   90.00
_cell.angle_beta   90.00
_cell.angle_gamma   90.00
#
_symmetry.space_group_name_H-M   'P 1'
#
loop_
_entity.id
_entity.type
_entity.pdbx_description
1 polymer ?
#
loop_
_entity_poly.entity_id
_entity_poly.type
_entity_poly.pdbx_seq_one_letter_code
_entity_poly.pdbx_strand_id
1 'polypeptide(L)'
;DMEILVNSKSLESRKKDYPHVKNVSFEELISKSDIISFHCKSASDGKPLINKEHYKKMKPTTYIINAARGNIIDEKDLNDALNENLIAGAAVDVFSKEPAKENILFNNSKAILTPHIAASTTEASIVVAEMAANQISDFLLKGVKINTV
;
A
#
# COMPACT_ATOMS: atom_id res chain seq x y z
N ASP A 1 16.83 12.93 -10.65
CA ASP A 1 15.53 12.37 -11.09
C ASP A 1 15.42 10.90 -10.69
N MET A 2 14.22 10.46 -10.29
CA MET A 2 13.95 9.05 -9.94
C MET A 2 13.44 8.27 -11.15
N GLU A 3 13.94 7.05 -11.35
CA GLU A 3 13.34 6.10 -12.29
C GLU A 3 12.08 5.47 -11.67
N ILE A 4 10.97 5.44 -12.41
CA ILE A 4 9.69 4.93 -11.92
C ILE A 4 9.38 3.59 -12.59
N LEU A 5 9.42 2.53 -11.78
CA LEU A 5 9.01 1.17 -12.16
C LEU A 5 7.63 0.87 -11.56
N VAL A 6 6.78 0.19 -12.31
CA VAL A 6 5.48 -0.30 -11.82
C VAL A 6 5.25 -1.74 -12.25
N ASN A 7 4.52 -2.48 -11.44
CA ASN A 7 3.95 -3.76 -11.82
C ASN A 7 2.43 -3.62 -11.77
N SER A 8 1.81 -3.29 -12.91
CA SER A 8 0.37 -3.09 -12.97
C SER A 8 -0.21 -3.39 -14.34
N LYS A 9 -1.33 -4.12 -14.34
CA LYS A 9 -2.15 -4.34 -15.56
C LYS A 9 -2.84 -3.06 -16.03
N SER A 10 -3.05 -2.07 -15.14
CA SER A 10 -3.75 -0.83 -15.49
C SER A 10 -2.87 0.19 -16.22
N LEU A 11 -1.54 0.05 -16.17
CA LEU A 11 -0.63 1.03 -16.79
C LEU A 11 -0.86 1.12 -18.31
N GLU A 12 -1.13 0.01 -18.99
CA GLU A 12 -1.30 -0.02 -20.45
C GLU A 12 -2.35 0.99 -20.93
N SER A 13 -3.45 1.12 -20.19
CA SER A 13 -4.52 2.08 -20.51
C SER A 13 -4.13 3.55 -20.34
N ARG A 14 -3.07 3.84 -19.57
CA ARG A 14 -2.60 5.19 -19.21
C ARG A 14 -1.18 5.48 -19.68
N LYS A 15 -0.58 4.59 -20.48
CA LYS A 15 0.82 4.68 -20.89
C LYS A 15 1.14 5.96 -21.65
N LYS A 16 0.16 6.49 -22.40
CA LYS A 16 0.27 7.76 -23.11
C LYS A 16 0.45 8.96 -22.18
N ASP A 17 -0.20 8.94 -21.01
CA ASP A 17 -0.14 10.00 -20.01
C ASP A 17 1.16 9.92 -19.18
N TYR A 18 1.72 8.71 -19.06
CA TYR A 18 2.92 8.43 -18.26
C TYR A 18 3.99 7.69 -19.07
N PRO A 19 4.55 8.30 -20.13
CA PRO A 19 5.49 7.63 -21.03
C PRO A 19 6.80 7.22 -20.34
N HIS A 20 7.20 7.94 -19.29
CA HIS A 20 8.42 7.74 -18.51
C HIS A 20 8.34 6.58 -17.50
N VAL A 21 7.13 6.10 -17.18
CA VAL A 21 6.92 5.01 -16.21
C VAL A 21 7.09 3.66 -16.89
N LYS A 22 7.94 2.78 -16.39
CA LYS A 22 8.20 1.45 -16.99
C LYS A 22 7.36 0.37 -16.30
N ASN A 23 6.59 -0.40 -17.09
CA ASN A 23 5.94 -1.61 -16.59
C ASN A 23 6.99 -2.74 -16.58
N VAL A 24 7.20 -3.37 -15.43
CA VAL A 24 8.20 -4.43 -15.25
C VAL A 24 7.58 -5.63 -14.56
N SER A 25 8.28 -6.77 -14.59
CA SER A 25 7.87 -7.93 -13.80
C SER A 25 7.95 -7.64 -12.30
N PHE A 26 7.21 -8.38 -11.50
CA PHE A 26 7.27 -8.24 -10.04
C PHE A 26 8.69 -8.51 -9.49
N GLU A 27 9.37 -9.52 -10.03
CA GLU A 27 10.75 -9.84 -9.63
C GLU A 27 11.74 -8.72 -9.98
N GLU A 28 11.59 -8.11 -11.15
CA GLU A 28 12.41 -6.96 -11.54
C GLU A 28 12.11 -5.74 -10.65
N LEU A 29 10.84 -5.50 -10.32
CA LEU A 29 10.44 -4.40 -9.45
C LEU A 29 11.10 -4.54 -8.06
N ILE A 30 10.96 -5.70 -7.41
CA ILE A 30 11.50 -5.85 -6.04
C ILE A 30 13.03 -5.85 -6.00
N SER A 31 13.71 -6.32 -7.04
CA SER A 31 15.18 -6.41 -7.06
C SER A 31 15.87 -5.10 -7.45
N LYS A 32 15.22 -4.25 -8.24
CA LYS A 32 15.81 -2.98 -8.70
C LYS A 32 15.40 -1.76 -7.87
N SER A 33 14.31 -1.82 -7.13
CA SER A 33 13.76 -0.63 -6.46
C SER A 33 14.52 -0.25 -5.19
N ASP A 34 14.89 1.03 -5.09
CA ASP A 34 15.41 1.63 -3.86
C ASP A 34 14.28 2.00 -2.89
N ILE A 35 13.07 2.27 -3.41
CA ILE A 35 11.85 2.51 -2.63
C ILE A 35 10.70 1.74 -3.29
N ILE A 36 9.95 0.96 -2.51
CA ILE A 36 8.78 0.20 -2.97
C ILE A 36 7.55 0.71 -2.22
N SER A 37 6.56 1.22 -2.96
CA SER A 37 5.27 1.67 -2.43
C SER A 37 4.12 0.83 -2.96
N PHE A 38 3.19 0.46 -2.09
CA PHE A 38 2.04 -0.38 -2.44
C PHE A 38 0.78 0.44 -2.70
N HIS A 39 0.15 0.20 -3.86
CA HIS A 39 -1.10 0.83 -4.29
C HIS A 39 -2.05 -0.20 -4.94
N CYS A 40 -2.01 -1.43 -4.44
CA CYS A 40 -2.80 -2.55 -4.94
C CYS A 40 -3.80 -3.03 -3.88
N LYS A 41 -4.80 -3.80 -4.32
CA LYS A 41 -5.65 -4.55 -3.40
C LYS A 41 -4.86 -5.75 -2.88
N SER A 42 -5.20 -6.18 -1.67
CA SER A 42 -4.72 -7.43 -1.11
C SER A 42 -5.15 -8.62 -1.96
N ALA A 43 -4.37 -9.69 -1.92
CA ALA A 43 -4.72 -10.92 -2.61
C ALA A 43 -6.02 -11.50 -2.04
N SER A 44 -6.87 -12.03 -2.92
CA SER A 44 -8.17 -12.60 -2.55
C SER A 44 -8.04 -13.88 -1.72
N ASP A 45 -6.89 -14.57 -1.80
CA ASP A 45 -6.58 -15.76 -1.00
C ASP A 45 -6.05 -15.41 0.40
N GLY A 46 -5.98 -14.12 0.74
CA GLY A 46 -5.50 -13.63 2.03
C GLY A 46 -3.99 -13.74 2.22
N LYS A 47 -3.24 -14.22 1.21
CA LYS A 47 -1.78 -14.33 1.32
C LYS A 47 -1.11 -12.98 1.12
N PRO A 48 -0.05 -12.70 1.88
CA PRO A 48 0.73 -11.50 1.69
C PRO A 48 1.45 -11.56 0.34
N LEU A 49 1.48 -10.42 -0.35
CA LEU A 49 2.23 -10.25 -1.60
C LEU A 49 3.73 -10.31 -1.35
N ILE A 50 4.18 -9.73 -0.23
CA ILE A 50 5.58 -9.72 0.20
C ILE A 50 5.75 -10.67 1.39
N ASN A 51 6.77 -11.51 1.32
CA ASN A 51 7.10 -12.52 2.31
C ASN A 51 8.63 -12.60 2.46
N LYS A 52 9.12 -13.45 3.36
CA LYS A 52 10.54 -13.64 3.66
C LYS A 52 11.45 -13.79 2.44
N GLU A 53 11.04 -14.56 1.43
CA GLU A 53 11.87 -14.80 0.25
C GLU A 53 11.99 -13.58 -0.67
N HIS A 54 10.99 -12.70 -0.66
CA HIS A 54 11.05 -11.44 -1.42
C HIS A 54 12.07 -10.47 -0.84
N TYR A 55 12.18 -10.36 0.49
CA TYR A 55 13.15 -9.46 1.13
C TYR A 55 14.60 -9.80 0.78
N LYS A 56 14.92 -11.09 0.62
CA LYS A 56 16.26 -11.54 0.20
C LYS A 56 16.62 -11.10 -1.23
N LYS A 57 15.62 -10.80 -2.06
CA LYS A 57 15.81 -10.33 -3.44
C LYS A 57 15.90 -8.80 -3.52
N MET A 58 15.55 -8.08 -2.47
CA MET A 58 15.61 -6.62 -2.42
C MET A 58 17.04 -6.14 -2.17
N LYS A 59 17.29 -4.84 -2.40
CA LYS A 59 18.56 -4.24 -2.00
C LYS A 59 18.56 -4.04 -0.48
N PRO A 60 19.71 -4.19 0.20
CA PRO A 60 19.83 -3.83 1.62
C PRO A 60 19.48 -2.37 1.92
N THR A 61 19.54 -1.50 0.90
CA THR A 61 19.18 -0.08 0.96
C THR A 61 17.70 0.20 0.69
N THR A 62 16.89 -0.82 0.38
CA THR A 62 15.49 -0.64 0.01
C THR A 62 14.66 -0.10 1.17
N TYR A 63 13.76 0.85 0.90
CA TYR A 63 12.69 1.27 1.80
C TYR A 63 11.33 0.77 1.33
N ILE A 64 10.48 0.37 2.27
CA ILE A 64 9.10 -0.03 2.00
C ILE A 64 8.11 1.03 2.50
N ILE A 65 7.06 1.28 1.72
CA ILE A 65 5.95 2.15 2.10
C ILE A 65 4.63 1.41 1.86
N ASN A 66 3.84 1.19 2.92
CA ASN A 66 2.50 0.60 2.81
C ASN A 66 1.45 1.50 3.45
N ALA A 67 0.64 2.14 2.61
CA ALA A 67 -0.57 2.86 2.99
C ALA A 67 -1.81 2.31 2.26
N ALA A 68 -1.72 1.09 1.72
CA ALA A 68 -2.79 0.47 0.95
C ALA A 68 -3.64 -0.46 1.82
N ARG A 69 -3.14 -1.65 2.16
CA ARG A 69 -3.80 -2.61 3.05
C ARG A 69 -2.76 -3.40 3.85
N GLY A 70 -3.07 -3.72 5.12
CA GLY A 70 -2.11 -4.36 6.01
C GLY A 70 -1.65 -5.75 5.57
N ASN A 71 -2.57 -6.56 5.05
CA ASN A 71 -2.28 -7.93 4.56
C ASN A 71 -1.55 -7.99 3.21
N ILE A 72 -1.06 -6.86 2.66
CA ILE A 72 -0.14 -6.88 1.53
C ILE A 72 1.24 -7.41 1.96
N ILE A 73 1.62 -7.18 3.21
CA ILE A 73 2.91 -7.55 3.77
C ILE A 73 2.67 -8.45 4.99
N ASP A 74 3.48 -9.49 5.14
CA ASP A 74 3.57 -10.20 6.41
C ASP A 74 4.37 -9.36 7.41
N GLU A 75 3.71 -8.91 8.49
CA GLU A 75 4.31 -8.02 9.49
C GLU A 75 5.46 -8.68 10.26
N LYS A 76 5.42 -10.00 10.43
CA LYS A 76 6.51 -10.74 11.08
C LYS A 76 7.71 -10.82 10.15
N ASP A 77 7.52 -11.19 8.89
CA ASP A 77 8.61 -11.23 7.92
C ASP A 77 9.21 -9.84 7.69
N LEU A 78 8.39 -8.78 7.71
CA LEU A 78 8.88 -7.40 7.64
C LEU A 78 9.77 -7.06 8.85
N ASN A 79 9.31 -7.37 10.07
CA ASN A 79 10.08 -7.12 11.27
C ASN A 79 11.42 -7.88 11.26
N ASP A 80 11.39 -9.14 10.86
CA ASP A 80 12.58 -9.98 10.74
C ASP A 80 13.54 -9.40 9.69
N ALA A 81 13.06 -9.00 8.51
CA ALA A 81 13.86 -8.38 7.46
C ALA A 81 14.53 -7.07 7.90
N LEU A 82 13.83 -6.24 8.67
CA LEU A 82 14.39 -5.00 9.23
C LEU A 82 15.50 -5.28 10.25
N ASN A 83 15.29 -6.26 11.13
CA ASN A 83 16.27 -6.65 12.15
C ASN A 83 17.51 -7.34 11.54
N GLU A 84 17.31 -8.15 10.49
CA GLU A 84 18.37 -8.83 9.75
C GLU A 84 19.11 -7.90 8.75
N ASN A 85 18.71 -6.63 8.63
CA ASN A 85 19.25 -5.66 7.66
C ASN A 85 19.10 -6.09 6.19
N LEU A 86 18.05 -6.85 5.86
CA LEU A 86 17.73 -7.20 4.48
C LEU A 86 17.17 -5.98 3.71
N ILE A 87 16.60 -5.02 4.44
CA ILE A 87 16.14 -3.73 3.93
C ILE A 87 16.49 -2.61 4.93
N ALA A 88 16.48 -1.36 4.47
CA ALA A 88 16.92 -0.21 5.27
C ALA A 88 15.85 0.30 6.23
N GLY A 89 14.57 0.23 5.86
CA GLY A 89 13.48 0.73 6.68
C GLY A 89 12.10 0.54 6.07
N ALA A 90 11.07 0.83 6.86
CA ALA A 90 9.69 0.76 6.41
C ALA A 90 8.83 1.90 7.00
N ALA A 91 7.86 2.37 6.22
CA ALA A 91 6.76 3.23 6.66
C ALA A 91 5.43 2.50 6.45
N VAL A 92 4.66 2.29 7.51
CA VAL A 92 3.42 1.50 7.48
C VAL A 92 2.29 2.29 8.12
N ASP A 93 1.25 2.56 7.35
CA ASP A 93 0.02 3.22 7.81
C ASP A 93 -1.11 2.22 8.07
N VAL A 94 -0.99 0.99 7.60
CA VAL A 94 -2.07 -0.01 7.61
C VAL A 94 -1.61 -1.35 8.19
N PHE A 95 -2.47 -2.00 8.96
CA PHE A 95 -2.14 -3.24 9.68
C PHE A 95 -3.10 -4.38 9.31
N SER A 96 -2.63 -5.61 9.44
CA SER A 96 -3.40 -6.82 9.18
C SER A 96 -4.64 -6.94 10.08
N LYS A 97 -4.53 -6.44 11.31
CA LYS A 97 -5.61 -6.28 12.28
C LYS A 97 -5.70 -4.83 12.73
N GLU A 98 -6.82 -4.19 12.44
CA GLU A 98 -7.09 -2.80 12.81
C GLU A 98 -8.29 -2.68 13.74
N PRO A 99 -8.25 -1.75 14.73
CA PRO A 99 -7.11 -0.89 15.07
C PRO A 99 -5.94 -1.67 15.67
N ALA A 100 -4.71 -1.29 15.30
CA ALA A 100 -3.50 -1.91 15.80
C ALA A 100 -3.27 -1.47 17.26
N LYS A 101 -3.77 -2.27 18.21
CA LYS A 101 -3.53 -2.06 19.64
C LYS A 101 -2.21 -2.68 20.11
N GLU A 102 -1.75 -3.68 19.37
CA GLU A 102 -0.55 -4.47 19.61
C GLU A 102 0.02 -4.83 18.24
N ASN A 103 1.33 -4.67 18.06
CA ASN A 103 1.99 -5.08 16.83
C ASN A 103 3.49 -5.31 17.06
N ILE A 104 4.07 -6.29 16.37
CA ILE A 104 5.50 -6.61 16.46
C ILE A 104 6.38 -5.45 15.98
N LEU A 105 5.86 -4.60 15.09
CA LEU A 105 6.58 -3.47 14.51
C LEU A 105 6.71 -2.28 15.47
N PHE A 106 5.91 -2.19 16.55
CA PHE A 106 5.85 -0.99 17.41
C PHE A 106 7.18 -0.58 18.05
N ASN A 107 8.08 -1.53 18.27
CA ASN A 107 9.39 -1.28 18.87
C ASN A 107 10.54 -1.36 17.84
N ASN A 108 10.23 -1.48 16.55
CA ASN A 108 11.25 -1.57 15.52
C ASN A 108 11.79 -0.18 15.19
N SER A 109 13.06 0.07 15.49
CA SER A 109 13.70 1.39 15.32
C SER A 109 13.86 1.83 13.86
N LYS A 110 13.62 0.93 12.90
CA LYS A 110 13.64 1.20 11.45
C LYS A 110 12.26 1.30 10.82
N ALA A 111 11.21 1.28 11.65
CA ALA A 111 9.83 1.41 11.20
C ALA A 111 9.23 2.75 11.64
N ILE A 112 8.56 3.43 10.71
CA ILE A 112 7.67 4.56 10.99
C ILE A 112 6.25 4.05 10.84
N LEU A 113 5.44 4.23 11.88
CA LEU A 113 4.09 3.67 11.96
C LEU A 113 3.05 4.75 12.19
N THR A 114 1.97 4.72 11.43
CA THR A 114 0.84 5.65 11.57
C THR A 114 -0.49 4.87 11.59
N PRO A 115 -1.51 5.34 12.32
CA PRO A 115 -2.72 4.55 12.57
C PRO A 115 -3.81 4.75 11.50
N HIS A 116 -3.54 4.36 10.25
CA HIS A 116 -4.46 4.44 9.10
C HIS A 116 -4.98 5.85 8.85
N ILE A 117 -4.06 6.80 8.73
CA ILE A 117 -4.34 8.23 8.60
C ILE A 117 -3.91 8.83 7.25
N ALA A 118 -3.49 8.03 6.28
CA ALA A 118 -3.06 8.53 4.96
C ALA A 118 -4.14 9.38 4.25
N ALA A 119 -5.42 9.13 4.53
CA ALA A 119 -6.54 9.89 3.97
C ALA A 119 -7.16 10.91 4.96
N SER A 120 -6.60 11.09 6.15
CA SER A 120 -7.17 11.92 7.23
C SER A 120 -6.89 13.41 7.04
N THR A 121 -7.28 13.96 5.88
CA THR A 121 -7.21 15.40 5.60
C THR A 121 -8.60 16.05 5.68
N THR A 122 -8.63 17.38 5.82
CA THR A 122 -9.89 18.13 5.88
C THR A 122 -10.61 18.04 4.52
N GLU A 123 -9.86 18.17 3.43
CA GLU A 123 -10.36 18.12 2.06
C GLU A 123 -10.97 16.74 1.74
N ALA A 124 -10.27 15.66 2.08
CA ALA A 124 -10.78 14.30 1.88
C ALA A 124 -12.06 14.05 2.71
N SER A 125 -12.08 14.54 3.95
CA SER A 125 -13.25 14.41 4.84
C SER A 125 -14.48 15.13 4.28
N ILE A 126 -14.30 16.33 3.70
CA ILE A 126 -15.37 17.07 3.03
C ILE A 126 -15.89 16.30 1.82
N VAL A 127 -15.00 15.81 0.95
CA VAL A 127 -15.38 15.03 -0.24
C VAL A 127 -16.16 13.77 0.15
N VAL A 128 -15.70 13.02 1.15
CA VAL A 128 -16.41 11.81 1.63
C VAL A 128 -17.78 12.16 2.21
N ALA A 129 -17.89 13.24 2.99
CA ALA A 129 -19.17 13.70 3.54
C ALA A 129 -20.16 14.06 2.44
N GLU A 130 -19.70 14.78 1.41
CA GLU A 130 -20.52 15.13 0.24
C GLU A 130 -20.95 13.88 -0.55
N MET A 131 -20.02 12.96 -0.82
CA MET A 131 -20.32 11.70 -1.52
C MET A 131 -21.39 10.89 -0.78
N ALA A 132 -21.30 10.79 0.55
CA ALA A 132 -22.28 10.10 1.36
C ALA A 132 -23.66 10.78 1.33
N ALA A 133 -23.70 12.12 1.49
CA ALA A 133 -24.93 12.89 1.42
C ALA A 133 -25.63 12.76 0.05
N ASN A 134 -24.86 12.86 -1.04
CA ASN A 134 -25.36 12.70 -2.40
C ASN A 134 -25.88 11.28 -2.65
N GLN A 135 -25.18 10.24 -2.18
CA GLN A 135 -25.64 8.85 -2.32
C GLN A 135 -26.97 8.59 -1.60
N ILE A 136 -27.18 9.21 -0.42
CA ILE A 136 -28.46 9.12 0.30
C ILE A 136 -29.56 9.84 -0.47
N SER A 137 -29.30 11.07 -0.93
CA SER A 137 -30.25 11.86 -1.73
C SER A 137 -30.66 11.12 -3.01
N ASP A 138 -29.71 10.61 -3.78
CA ASP A 138 -29.96 9.87 -5.01
C ASP A 138 -30.73 8.57 -4.78
N PHE A 139 -30.49 7.88 -3.66
CA PHE A 139 -31.28 6.72 -3.29
C PHE A 139 -32.73 7.10 -2.98
N LEU A 140 -32.96 8.12 -2.15
CA LEU A 140 -34.31 8.52 -1.73
C LEU A 140 -35.14 9.12 -2.87
N LEU A 141 -34.51 9.88 -3.76
CA LEU A 141 -35.19 10.57 -4.86
C LEU A 141 -35.33 9.71 -6.12
N LYS A 142 -34.34 8.87 -6.41
CA LYS A 142 -34.22 8.17 -7.71
C LYS A 142 -34.08 6.65 -7.57
N GLY A 143 -33.95 6.12 -6.36
CA GLY A 143 -33.71 4.69 -6.12
C GLY A 143 -32.32 4.20 -6.55
N VAL A 144 -31.37 5.10 -6.84
CA VAL A 144 -30.04 4.76 -7.38
C VAL A 144 -29.14 4.16 -6.29
N LYS A 145 -28.47 3.05 -6.61
CA LYS A 145 -27.55 2.32 -5.71
C LYS A 145 -26.19 2.14 -6.39
N ILE A 146 -25.19 2.94 -6.00
CA ILE A 146 -23.86 2.94 -6.64
C ILE A 146 -22.77 2.45 -5.67
N ASN A 147 -22.81 2.88 -4.40
CA ASN A 147 -21.82 2.51 -3.36
C ASN A 147 -22.38 1.55 -2.30
N THR A 148 -23.26 0.62 -2.68
CA THR A 148 -23.80 -0.40 -1.77
C THR A 148 -22.81 -1.54 -1.59
N VAL A 149 -22.62 -1.99 -0.34
CA VAL A 149 -21.75 -3.12 0.04
C VAL A 149 -22.59 -4.34 0.38
#